data_AF-A0A376FQN6-F1
#
_entry.id   AF-A0A376FQN6-F1
#
_cell.length_a   1.000
_cell.length_b   1.000
_cell.length_c   1.000
_cell.angle_alpha   90.00
_cell.angle_beta   90.00
_cell.angle_gamma   90.00
#
_symmetry.space_group_name_H-M   'P 1'
#
loop_
_entity.id
_entity.type
_entity.pdbx_description
1 polymer ?
#
loop_
_entity_poly.entity_id
_entity_poly.type
_entity_poly.pdbx_seq_one_letter_code
_entity_poly.pdbx_strand_id
1 'polypeptide(L)'
;MAKVFTPEEREEVKARIVELVRLSGRETFRQLADKTGVSKTAIRRLSGALAASGDVWLSDCGVFPSEQAYRVWRKTPEKAADPTLIRKLPDGEIRRYDRRLNIICRECRKSEAMQRVLAFYQGKFQEAVL
;
A
#
# COMPACT_ATOMS: atom_id res chain seq x y z
N MET A 1 -28.16 11.27 7.77
CA MET A 1 -28.11 10.28 8.86
C MET A 1 -27.51 9.00 8.31
N ALA A 2 -26.60 8.32 9.02
CA ALA A 2 -26.16 7.00 8.60
C ALA A 2 -27.37 6.05 8.62
N LYS A 3 -27.65 5.34 7.53
CA LYS A 3 -28.73 4.36 7.47
C LYS A 3 -28.52 3.36 8.62
N VAL A 4 -29.45 3.34 9.57
CA VAL A 4 -29.38 2.41 10.70
C VAL A 4 -29.90 1.08 10.18
N PHE A 5 -29.00 0.14 9.94
CA PHE A 5 -29.37 -1.20 9.51
C PHE A 5 -30.18 -1.92 10.59
N THR A 6 -31.24 -2.62 10.17
CA THR A 6 -31.90 -3.63 11.01
C THR A 6 -30.95 -4.79 11.31
N PRO A 7 -31.20 -5.62 12.33
CA PRO A 7 -30.37 -6.81 12.59
C PRO A 7 -30.27 -7.73 11.36
N GLU A 8 -31.37 -7.94 10.64
CA GLU A 8 -31.45 -8.81 9.46
C GLU A 8 -30.62 -8.24 8.31
N GLU A 9 -30.75 -6.95 8.00
CA GLU A 9 -29.94 -6.29 6.97
C GLU A 9 -28.44 -6.36 7.30
N ARG A 10 -28.05 -6.34 8.58
CA ARG A 10 -26.64 -6.49 8.97
C ARG A 10 -26.11 -7.88 8.69
N GLU A 11 -26.89 -8.92 9.00
CA GLU A 11 -26.49 -10.30 8.74
C GLU A 11 -26.42 -10.58 7.23
N GLU A 12 -27.33 -10.00 6.43
CA GLU A 12 -27.26 -10.08 4.96
C GLU A 12 -25.97 -9.45 4.42
N VAL A 13 -25.63 -8.23 4.87
CA VAL A 13 -24.39 -7.56 4.44
C VAL A 13 -23.16 -8.34 4.90
N LYS A 14 -23.16 -8.90 6.11
CA LYS A 14 -22.08 -9.75 6.60
C LYS A 14 -21.89 -11.00 5.74
N ALA A 15 -22.97 -11.71 5.42
CA ALA A 15 -22.92 -12.89 4.55
C ALA A 15 -22.34 -12.53 3.18
N ARG A 16 -22.76 -11.40 2.61
CA ARG A 16 -22.25 -10.91 1.33
C ARG A 16 -20.77 -10.52 1.38
N ILE A 17 -20.29 -9.93 2.48
CA ILE A 17 -18.86 -9.67 2.68
C ILE A 17 -18.07 -10.99 2.65
N VAL A 18 -18.52 -12.00 3.41
CA VAL A 18 -17.85 -13.30 3.48
C VAL A 18 -17.78 -13.96 2.11
N GLU A 19 -18.89 -13.96 1.36
CA GLU A 19 -18.96 -14.51 0.00
C GLU A 19 -17.97 -13.81 -0.94
N LEU A 20 -18.00 -12.47 -0.99
CA LEU A 20 -17.11 -11.68 -1.85
C LEU A 20 -15.63 -11.94 -1.55
N VAL A 21 -15.28 -12.02 -0.27
CA VAL A 21 -13.90 -12.27 0.17
C VAL A 21 -13.48 -13.70 -0.14
N ARG A 22 -14.38 -14.69 -0.03
CA ARG A 22 -14.12 -16.09 -0.43
C ARG A 22 -13.88 -16.22 -1.93
N LEU A 23 -14.67 -15.53 -2.76
CA LEU A 23 -14.56 -15.58 -4.22
C LEU A 23 -13.28 -14.90 -4.74
N SER A 24 -12.92 -13.76 -4.17
CA SER A 24 -11.76 -12.96 -4.61
C SER A 24 -10.44 -13.33 -3.93
N GLY A 25 -10.50 -13.99 -2.77
CA GLY A 25 -9.36 -14.26 -1.89
C GLY A 25 -8.90 -13.04 -1.07
N ARG A 26 -9.23 -11.81 -1.49
CA ARG A 26 -8.97 -10.56 -0.76
C ARG A 26 -9.86 -9.44 -1.29
N GLU A 27 -10.45 -8.66 -0.38
CA GLU A 27 -11.07 -7.38 -0.72
C GLU A 27 -10.57 -6.25 0.18
N THR A 28 -10.49 -5.03 -0.36
CA THR A 28 -10.35 -3.82 0.44
C THR A 28 -11.71 -3.33 0.91
N PHE A 29 -11.75 -2.55 2.00
CA PHE A 29 -13.01 -1.94 2.47
C PHE A 29 -13.68 -1.04 1.42
N ARG A 30 -12.89 -0.46 0.49
CA ARG A 30 -13.44 0.35 -0.61
C ARG A 30 -14.13 -0.55 -1.64
N GLN A 31 -13.48 -1.63 -2.08
CA GLN A 31 -14.09 -2.57 -3.02
C GLN A 31 -15.35 -3.22 -2.46
N LEU A 32 -15.35 -3.59 -1.18
CA LEU A 32 -16.55 -4.11 -0.51
C LEU A 32 -17.66 -3.06 -0.47
N ALA A 33 -17.34 -1.80 -0.18
CA ALA A 33 -18.33 -0.72 -0.20
C ALA A 33 -18.93 -0.52 -1.60
N ASP A 34 -18.08 -0.51 -2.63
CA ASP A 34 -18.52 -0.33 -4.02
C ASP A 34 -19.40 -1.52 -4.49
N LYS A 35 -19.06 -2.76 -4.09
CA LYS A 35 -19.80 -3.98 -4.48
C LYS A 35 -21.10 -4.20 -3.71
N THR A 36 -21.20 -3.71 -2.48
CA THR A 36 -22.38 -3.89 -1.61
C THR A 36 -23.28 -2.67 -1.57
N GLY A 37 -22.82 -1.51 -2.05
CA GLY A 37 -23.50 -0.23 -1.91
C GLY A 37 -23.53 0.29 -0.47
N VAL A 38 -22.81 -0.34 0.45
CA VAL A 38 -22.75 0.03 1.87
C VAL A 38 -21.57 0.95 2.12
N SER A 39 -21.74 1.95 3.01
CA SER A 39 -20.64 2.86 3.34
C SER A 39 -19.39 2.13 3.84
N LYS A 40 -18.20 2.61 3.46
CA LYS A 40 -16.90 2.05 3.88
C LYS A 40 -16.78 1.93 5.41
N THR A 41 -17.34 2.88 6.16
CA THR A 41 -17.33 2.86 7.63
C THR A 41 -18.18 1.72 8.18
N ALA A 42 -19.36 1.48 7.62
CA ALA A 42 -20.21 0.37 8.01
C ALA A 42 -19.57 -0.98 7.64
N ILE A 43 -18.99 -1.10 6.44
CA ILE A 43 -18.21 -2.27 6.05
C ILE A 43 -17.10 -2.54 7.06
N ARG A 44 -16.27 -1.55 7.40
CA ARG A 44 -15.19 -1.72 8.39
C ARG A 44 -15.73 -2.24 9.73
N ARG A 45 -16.84 -1.71 10.21
CA ARG A 45 -17.46 -2.16 11.47
C ARG A 45 -17.95 -3.61 11.39
N LEU A 46 -18.65 -3.96 10.31
CA LEU A 46 -19.19 -5.31 10.11
C LEU A 46 -18.08 -6.34 9.88
N SER A 47 -17.06 -6.01 9.11
CA SER A 47 -15.87 -6.85 8.96
C SER A 47 -15.11 -7.03 10.27
N GLY A 48 -15.09 -6.02 11.15
CA GLY A 48 -14.54 -6.16 12.50
C GLY A 48 -15.32 -7.16 13.36
N ALA A 49 -16.65 -7.15 13.28
CA ALA A 49 -17.49 -8.14 13.94
C ALA A 49 -17.27 -9.56 13.39
N LEU A 50 -17.16 -9.71 12.06
CA LEU A 50 -16.84 -10.98 11.41
C LEU A 50 -15.44 -11.50 11.77
N ALA A 51 -14.49 -10.60 11.98
CA ALA A 51 -13.15 -10.98 12.42
C ALA A 51 -13.16 -11.48 13.87
N ALA A 52 -13.98 -10.86 14.73
CA ALA A 52 -14.15 -11.30 16.11
C ALA A 52 -14.84 -12.68 16.21
N SER A 53 -15.74 -13.03 15.28
CA SER A 53 -16.33 -14.38 15.19
C SER A 53 -15.43 -15.40 14.47
N GLY A 54 -14.35 -14.96 13.83
CA GLY A 54 -13.43 -15.83 13.10
C GLY A 54 -13.87 -16.17 11.67
N ASP A 55 -14.91 -15.52 11.14
CA ASP A 55 -15.43 -15.73 9.79
C ASP A 55 -14.53 -15.14 8.70
N VAL A 56 -13.75 -14.11 9.05
CA VAL A 56 -12.78 -13.46 8.16
C VAL A 56 -11.52 -13.08 8.95
N TRP A 57 -10.44 -12.77 8.24
CA TRP A 57 -9.23 -12.20 8.80
C TRP A 57 -9.02 -10.77 8.31
N LEU A 58 -8.66 -9.86 9.22
CA LEU A 58 -8.36 -8.47 8.91
C LEU A 58 -6.86 -8.21 8.95
N SER A 59 -6.38 -7.40 8.01
CA SER A 59 -5.07 -6.76 8.08
C SER A 59 -5.15 -5.32 7.57
N ASP A 60 -4.07 -4.55 7.72
CA ASP A 60 -3.95 -3.22 7.13
C ASP A 60 -4.11 -3.22 5.61
N CYS A 61 -3.90 -4.38 4.98
CA CYS A 61 -4.00 -4.56 3.53
C CYS A 61 -5.41 -5.00 3.07
N GLY A 62 -6.34 -5.32 3.97
CA GLY A 62 -7.73 -5.67 3.60
C GLY A 62 -8.35 -6.79 4.42
N VAL A 63 -9.44 -7.35 3.87
CA VAL A 63 -10.22 -8.46 4.42
C VAL A 63 -9.88 -9.73 3.65
N PHE A 64 -9.61 -10.81 4.36
CA PHE A 64 -9.18 -12.11 3.84
C PHE A 64 -10.09 -13.23 4.36
N PRO A 65 -10.23 -14.36 3.65
CA PRO A 65 -11.02 -15.50 4.12
C PRO A 65 -10.48 -16.11 5.41
N SER A 66 -9.15 -16.06 5.61
CA SER A 66 -8.47 -16.60 6.78
C SER A 66 -7.07 -15.98 6.94
N GLU A 67 -6.47 -16.17 8.11
CA GLU A 67 -5.08 -15.77 8.34
C GLU A 67 -4.12 -16.51 7.40
N GLN A 68 -4.41 -17.78 7.09
CA GLN A 68 -3.61 -18.57 6.14
C GLN A 68 -3.66 -17.97 4.74
N ALA A 69 -4.84 -17.55 4.27
CA ALA A 69 -5.00 -16.87 3.00
C ALA A 69 -4.18 -15.57 2.95
N TYR A 70 -4.18 -14.79 4.03
CA TYR A 70 -3.32 -13.61 4.16
C TYR A 70 -1.82 -13.97 4.10
N ARG A 71 -1.38 -15.02 4.80
CA ARG A 71 0.02 -15.46 4.80
C ARG A 71 0.47 -15.93 3.41
N VAL A 72 -0.40 -16.60 2.66
CA VAL A 72 -0.14 -17.00 1.26
C VAL A 72 -0.06 -15.76 0.39
N TRP A 73 -1.05 -14.87 0.45
CA TRP A 73 -1.09 -13.62 -0.32
C TRP A 73 0.14 -12.74 -0.06
N ARG A 74 0.58 -12.62 1.20
CA ARG A 74 1.77 -11.85 1.57
C ARG A 74 3.08 -12.45 1.03
N LYS A 75 3.12 -13.78 0.86
CA LYS A 75 4.26 -14.48 0.25
C LYS A 75 4.20 -14.45 -1.27
N THR A 76 3.02 -14.30 -1.85
CA THR A 76 2.88 -14.00 -3.27
C THR A 76 3.63 -12.69 -3.50
N PRO A 77 4.67 -12.66 -4.35
CA PRO A 77 5.30 -11.40 -4.70
C PRO A 77 4.26 -10.55 -5.44
N GLU A 78 3.54 -9.68 -4.72
CA GLU A 78 2.98 -8.49 -5.35
C GLU A 78 4.15 -7.84 -6.06
N LYS A 79 4.02 -7.60 -7.37
CA LYS A 79 5.01 -6.95 -8.25
C LYS A 79 5.76 -5.92 -7.43
N ALA A 80 6.93 -6.30 -6.90
CA ALA A 80 7.73 -5.41 -6.08
C ALA A 80 7.90 -4.19 -6.98
N ALA A 81 7.31 -3.06 -6.58
CA ALA A 81 7.37 -1.87 -7.39
C ALA A 81 8.86 -1.65 -7.62
N ASP A 82 9.31 -1.84 -8.87
CA ASP A 82 10.74 -1.85 -9.20
C ASP A 82 11.32 -0.60 -8.54
N PRO A 83 12.18 -0.72 -7.52
CA PRO A 83 12.66 0.45 -6.78
C PRO A 83 13.39 1.43 -7.70
N THR A 84 13.79 0.95 -8.89
CA THR A 84 14.42 1.75 -9.93
C THR A 84 13.42 2.45 -10.86
N LEU A 85 12.10 2.20 -10.76
CA LEU A 85 11.10 2.91 -11.55
C LEU A 85 10.87 4.33 -11.00
N ILE A 86 11.17 5.35 -11.81
CA ILE A 86 10.77 6.73 -11.52
C ILE A 86 9.25 6.79 -11.68
N ARG A 87 8.53 7.21 -10.63
CA ARG A 87 7.08 7.03 -10.59
C ARG A 87 6.30 7.97 -11.51
N LYS A 88 6.82 9.16 -11.88
CA LYS A 88 6.33 10.01 -12.99
C LYS A 88 7.40 11.03 -13.37
N LEU A 89 7.70 11.18 -14.66
CA LEU A 89 8.44 12.32 -15.20
C LEU A 89 7.46 13.45 -15.61
N PRO A 90 7.92 14.70 -15.81
CA PRO A 90 7.09 15.83 -16.21
C PRO A 90 6.37 15.63 -17.56
N ASP A 91 6.94 14.80 -18.44
CA ASP A 91 6.37 14.37 -19.72
C ASP A 91 5.33 13.24 -19.56
N GLY A 92 5.08 12.78 -18.34
CA GLY A 92 4.13 11.71 -18.03
C GLY A 92 4.66 10.30 -18.25
N GLU A 93 5.90 10.14 -18.75
CA GLU A 93 6.47 8.83 -18.98
C GLU A 93 7.01 8.19 -17.68
N ILE A 94 6.84 6.86 -17.60
CA ILE A 94 7.41 6.04 -16.54
C ILE A 94 8.70 5.43 -17.09
N ARG A 95 9.85 5.85 -16.55
CA ARG A 95 11.17 5.36 -16.95
C ARG A 95 11.90 4.76 -15.76
N ARG A 96 12.82 3.84 -16.03
CA ARG A 96 13.82 3.43 -15.04
C ARG A 96 14.79 4.58 -14.79
N TYR A 97 15.19 4.74 -13.54
CA TYR A 97 16.19 5.70 -13.11
C TYR A 97 17.54 5.32 -13.69
N ASP A 98 17.99 6.07 -14.70
CA ASP A 98 19.36 5.97 -15.21
C ASP A 98 20.25 6.95 -14.46
N ARG A 99 21.09 6.42 -13.57
CA ARG A 99 22.07 7.20 -12.82
C ARG A 99 23.07 7.96 -13.71
N ARG A 100 23.24 7.58 -14.98
CA ARG A 100 24.11 8.26 -15.96
C ARG A 100 23.53 9.61 -16.39
N LEU A 101 22.23 9.80 -16.24
CA LEU A 101 21.55 11.07 -16.53
C LEU A 101 21.64 12.08 -15.38
N ASN A 102 22.24 11.71 -14.23
CA ASN A 102 22.59 12.67 -13.18
C ASN A 102 23.79 13.52 -13.61
N ILE A 103 23.56 14.39 -14.58
CA ILE A 103 24.56 15.33 -15.06
C ILE A 103 24.52 16.52 -14.11
N ILE A 104 25.42 16.51 -13.12
CA ILE A 104 25.70 17.68 -12.30
C ILE A 104 26.73 18.55 -13.01
N CYS A 105 26.49 19.86 -13.05
CA CYS A 105 27.43 20.80 -13.66
C CYS A 105 28.80 20.74 -12.95
N ARG A 106 29.91 21.04 -13.65
CA ARG A 106 31.26 20.93 -13.08
C ARG A 106 31.44 21.81 -11.84
N GLU A 107 30.86 23.00 -11.85
CA GLU A 107 30.86 23.95 -10.72
C GLU A 107 30.06 23.39 -9.54
N CYS A 108 28.84 22.93 -9.81
CA CYS A 108 27.96 22.28 -8.84
C CYS A 108 28.63 21.07 -8.17
N ARG A 109 29.35 20.25 -8.96
CA ARG A 109 30.09 19.09 -8.45
C ARG A 109 31.26 19.49 -7.55
N LYS A 110 31.89 20.63 -7.83
CA LYS A 110 32.99 21.18 -7.02
C LYS A 110 32.53 22.07 -5.87
N SER A 111 31.24 22.37 -5.77
CA SER A 111 30.71 23.16 -4.66
C SER A 111 30.97 22.47 -3.32
N GLU A 112 31.25 23.27 -2.29
CA GLU A 112 31.52 22.80 -0.92
C GLU A 112 30.39 21.90 -0.39
N ALA A 113 29.13 22.30 -0.62
CA ALA A 113 27.96 21.53 -0.23
C ALA A 113 27.93 20.14 -0.89
N MET A 114 28.21 20.05 -2.20
CA MET A 114 28.23 18.77 -2.90
C MET A 114 29.43 17.91 -2.47
N GLN A 115 30.60 18.51 -2.21
CA GLN A 115 31.76 17.78 -1.71
C GLN A 115 31.51 17.16 -0.33
N ARG A 116 30.81 17.86 0.56
CA ARG A 116 30.38 17.31 1.86
C ARG A 116 29.45 16.10 1.70
N VAL A 117 28.47 16.20 0.80
CA VAL A 117 27.57 15.08 0.49
C VAL A 117 28.34 13.88 -0.06
N LEU A 118 29.26 14.11 -1.01
CA LEU A 118 30.08 13.05 -1.58
C LEU A 118 31.01 12.41 -0.54
N ALA A 119 31.63 13.21 0.33
CA ALA A 119 32.50 12.73 1.42
C ALA A 119 31.72 11.87 2.43
N PHE A 120 30.48 12.25 2.75
CA PHE A 120 29.58 11.45 3.59
C PHE A 120 29.32 10.07 2.98
N TYR A 121 28.94 9.99 1.70
CA TYR A 121 28.67 8.71 1.03
C TYR A 121 29.94 7.88 0.77
N GLN A 122 31.12 8.50 0.73
CA GLN A 122 32.40 7.81 0.58
C GLN A 122 33.04 7.39 1.92
N GLY A 123 32.41 7.71 3.06
CA GLY A 123 32.95 7.40 4.38
C GLY A 123 34.14 8.25 4.82
N LYS A 124 34.40 9.39 4.14
CA LYS A 124 35.50 10.33 4.42
C LYS A 124 35.04 11.61 5.11
N PHE A 125 33.97 11.53 5.89
CA PHE A 125 33.29 12.71 6.44
C PHE A 125 34.21 13.61 7.29
N GLN A 126 35.24 13.04 7.94
CA GLN A 126 36.21 13.80 8.74
C GLN A 126 37.14 14.71 7.91
N GLU A 127 37.30 14.48 6.60
CA GLU A 127 38.16 15.30 5.72
C GLU A 127 37.42 16.49 5.08
N ALA A 128 36.08 16.56 5.17
CA ALA A 128 35.25 17.58 4.51
C ALA A 128 34.74 18.69 5.45
N VAL A 129 35.15 18.65 6.72
CA VAL A 129 34.83 19.64 7.76
C VAL A 129 36.12 20.38 8.14
N LEU A 130 36.69 21.11 7.18
CA LEU A 130 37.69 22.16 7.39
C LEU A 130 37.42 23.30 6.41
#